data_AF-G2E8L3-F1
#
_entry.id   AF-G2E8L3-F1
#
_cell.length_a   1.000
_cell.length_b   1.000
_cell.length_c   1.000
_cell.angle_alpha   90.00
_cell.angle_beta   90.00
_cell.angle_gamma   90.00
#
_symmetry.space_group_name_H-M   'P 1'
#
loop_
_entity.id
_entity.type
_entity.pdbx_description
1 polymer ?
#
loop_
_entity_poly.entity_id
_entity_poly.type
_entity_poly.pdbx_seq_one_letter_code
_entity_poly.pdbx_strand_id
1 'polypeptide(L)' 'MDIRLHKNARTTPAIRRELQASTLPSKVLAAQYNLSVQTVRKWRRRTVVEDASRRPHRLSTTLSPEQ' A
#
# COMPACT_ATOMS: atom_id res chain seq x y z
N MET A 1 -3.00 0.32 -16.60
CA MET A 1 -3.01 0.41 -15.12
C MET A 1 -2.99 1.88 -14.76
N ASP A 2 -4.13 2.45 -14.35
CA ASP A 2 -4.18 3.85 -13.90
C ASP A 2 -3.60 3.97 -12.49
N ILE A 3 -2.30 4.24 -12.42
CA ILE A 3 -1.62 4.47 -11.15
C ILE A 3 -1.93 5.92 -10.73
N ARG A 4 -2.92 6.08 -9.85
CA ARG A 4 -3.24 7.37 -9.22
C ARG A 4 -2.20 7.70 -8.15
N LEU A 5 -1.01 8.07 -8.58
CA LEU A 5 0.10 8.44 -7.70
C LEU A 5 0.10 9.94 -7.41
N HIS A 6 0.11 10.29 -6.13
CA HIS A 6 0.34 11.67 -5.73
C HIS A 6 1.80 12.07 -6.00
N LYS A 7 2.06 13.27 -6.53
CA LYS A 7 3.43 13.72 -6.91
C LYS A 7 4.46 13.63 -5.78
N ASN A 8 4.02 13.84 -4.53
CA ASN A 8 4.88 13.80 -3.35
C ASN A 8 4.92 12.42 -2.65
N ALA A 9 4.30 11.39 -3.22
CA ALA A 9 4.28 10.07 -2.60
C ALA A 9 5.64 9.38 -2.72
N ARG A 10 6.33 9.23 -1.59
CA ARG A 10 7.63 8.53 -1.51
C ARG A 10 7.52 7.00 -1.56
N THR A 11 6.34 6.44 -1.30
CA THR A 11 6.10 4.98 -1.35
C THR A 11 5.31 4.61 -2.60
N THR A 12 5.99 4.62 -3.74
CA THR A 12 5.41 4.25 -5.03
C THR A 12 5.23 2.73 -5.15
N PRO A 13 4.35 2.24 -6.03
CA PRO A 13 4.21 0.80 -6.31
C PRO A 13 5.53 0.11 -6.70
N ALA A 14 6.40 0.81 -7.43
CA ALA A 14 7.73 0.30 -7.77
C ALA A 14 8.58 0.05 -6.51
N ILE A 15 8.68 1.04 -5.63
CA ILE A 15 9.44 0.92 -4.37
C ILE A 15 8.83 -0.17 -3.49
N ARG A 16 7.50 -0.23 -3.36
CA ARG A 16 6.83 -1.26 -2.56
C ARG A 16 7.15 -2.69 -3.04
N ARG A 17 7.19 -2.91 -4.36
CA ARG A 17 7.58 -4.19 -4.97
C ARG A 17 9.04 -4.52 -4.67
N GLU A 18 9.91 -3.53 -4.77
CA GLU A 18 11.34 -3.68 -4.48
C GLU A 18 11.58 -4.01 -2.99
N LEU A 19 10.84 -3.38 -2.08
CA LEU A 19 10.89 -3.67 -0.65
C LEU A 19 10.42 -5.11 -0.31
N GLN A 20 9.52 -5.69 -1.11
CA GLN A 20 9.10 -7.08 -0.96
C GLN A 20 10.12 -8.06 -1.53
N ALA A 21 10.68 -7.77 -2.71
CA ALA A 21 11.64 -8.63 -3.38
C ALA A 21 13.03 -8.62 -2.70
N SER A 22 13.40 -7.51 -2.07
CA SER A 22 14.72 -7.37 -1.45
C SER A 22 14.88 -8.26 -0.23
N THR A 23 16.03 -8.93 -0.12
CA THR A 23 16.45 -9.71 1.06
C THR A 23 17.17 -8.85 2.10
N LEU A 24 17.51 -7.60 1.77
CA LEU A 24 18.26 -6.69 2.63
C LEU A 24 17.56 -6.42 3.97
N PRO A 25 18.32 -6.07 5.02
CA PRO A 25 17.75 -5.69 6.30
C PRO A 25 16.92 -4.41 6.16
N SER A 26 15.78 -4.37 6.85
CA SER A 26 14.81 -3.25 6.75
C SER A 26 15.39 -1.89 7.15
N LYS A 27 16.46 -1.85 7.95
CA LYS A 27 17.18 -0.61 8.31
C LYS A 27 17.93 -0.02 7.11
N VAL A 28 18.53 -0.85 6.27
CA VAL A 28 19.29 -0.41 5.08
C VAL A 28 18.33 0.11 4.02
N LEU A 29 17.25 -0.63 3.75
CA LEU A 29 16.21 -0.18 2.83
C LEU A 29 15.53 1.12 3.30
N ALA A 30 15.30 1.25 4.60
CA ALA A 30 14.76 2.48 5.18
C ALA A 30 15.68 3.70 4.93
N ALA A 31 17.00 3.54 5.11
CA ALA A 31 17.96 4.60 4.83
C ALA A 31 18.01 4.94 3.33
N GLN A 32 18.05 3.93 2.46
CA GLN A 32 18.17 4.10 1.00
C GLN A 32 16.99 4.87 0.40
N TYR A 33 15.75 4.48 0.74
CA TYR A 33 14.55 5.16 0.25
C TYR A 33 14.11 6.33 1.14
N ASN A 34 14.89 6.65 2.18
CA ASN A 34 14.57 7.64 3.19
C ASN A 34 13.14 7.44 3.73
N LEU A 35 12.82 6.20 4.12
CA LEU A 35 11.55 5.77 4.68
C LEU A 35 11.73 5.38 6.14
N SER A 36 10.64 5.30 6.90
CA SER A 36 10.71 4.71 8.23
C SER A 36 10.86 3.18 8.14
N VAL A 37 11.60 2.60 9.09
CA VAL A 37 11.75 1.13 9.22
C VAL A 37 10.39 0.44 9.36
N GLN A 38 9.44 1.11 10.02
CA GLN A 38 8.07 0.61 10.18
C GLN A 38 7.35 0.50 8.83
N THR A 39 7.50 1.50 7.95
CA THR A 39 6.94 1.47 6.59
C THR A 39 7.52 0.31 5.78
N VAL A 40 8.84 0.08 5.85
CA VAL A 40 9.47 -1.06 5.17
C VAL A 40 8.92 -2.39 5.69
N ARG A 41 8.89 -2.57 7.02
CA ARG A 41 8.32 -3.78 7.64
C ARG A 41 6.85 -4.01 7.29
N LYS A 42 6.07 -2.93 7.15
CA LYS A 42 4.66 -2.99 6.75
C LYS A 42 4.52 -3.51 5.33
N TRP A 43 5.27 -2.95 4.38
CA TRP A 43 5.20 -3.37 2.97
C TRP A 43 5.74 -4.77 2.72
N ARG A 44 6.79 -5.18 3.44
CA ARG A 44 7.34 -6.53 3.35
C ARG A 44 6.37 -7.62 3.81
N ARG A 45 5.48 -7.32 4.75
CA ARG A 45 4.44 -8.25 5.26
C ARG A 45 3.15 -8.24 4.45
N ARG A 46 2.95 -7.26 3.57
CA ARG A 46 1.75 -7.20 2.72
C ARG A 46 1.89 -8.19 1.57
N THR A 47 0.78 -8.76 1.15
CA THR A 47 0.69 -9.64 -0.03
C THR A 47 0.48 -8.85 -1.33
N VAL A 48 -0.01 -7.60 -1.23
CA VAL A 48 -0.33 -6.75 -2.37
C VAL A 48 0.50 -5.47 -2.36
N VAL A 49 0.91 -5.05 -3.56
CA VAL A 49 1.71 -3.83 -3.82
C VAL A 49 0.80 -2.63 -4.15
N GLU A 50 -0.27 -2.92 -4.89
CA GLU A 50 -1.24 -1.94 -5.37
C GLU A 50 -2.16 -1.47 -4.24
N ASP A 51 -2.70 -0.26 -4.40
CA ASP A 51 -3.69 0.26 -3.47
C ASP A 51 -5.03 -0.45 -3.68
N ALA A 52 -5.57 -1.01 -2.61
CA ALA A 52 -6.89 -1.63 -2.63
C ALA A 52 -7.98 -0.57 -2.89
N SER A 53 -9.12 -1.04 -3.41
CA SER A 53 -10.30 -0.21 -3.55
C SER A 53 -10.68 0.43 -2.21
N ARG A 54 -10.96 1.73 -2.24
CA ARG A 54 -11.52 2.45 -1.08
C ARG A 54 -13.02 2.20 -0.92
N ARG A 55 -13.64 1.50 -1.86
CA ARG A 55 -15.06 1.18 -1.78
C ARG A 55 -15.28 0.13 -0.68
N PRO A 56 -16.28 0.32 0.19
CA PRO A 56 -16.63 -0.68 1.18
C PRO A 56 -17.03 -1.99 0.48
N HIS A 57 -16.53 -3.12 0.97
CA HIS A 57 -16.91 -4.44 0.46
C HIS A 57 -18.34 -4.83 0.83
N ARG A 58 -18.85 -4.28 1.93
CA ARG A 58 -20.23 -4.45 2.39
C ARG A 58 -20.89 -3.09 2.49
N LEU A 59 -21.91 -2.86 1.67
CA LEU A 59 -22.77 -1.70 1.79
C LEU A 59 -23.81 -2.00 2.87
N SER A 60 -23.87 -1.15 3.90
CA SER A 60 -24.93 -1.22 4.90
C SER A 60 -26.09 -0.37 4.42
N THR A 61 -26.93 -0.91 3.54
CA THR A 61 -28.13 -0.25 3.04
C THR A 61 -29.36 -0.84 3.70
N THR A 62 -30.04 -0.07 4.55
CA THR A 62 -31.42 -0.31 4.98
C THR A 62 -32.36 0.32 3.95
N LEU A 63 -32.50 -0.31 2.79
CA LEU A 63 -33.62 0.00 1.90
C LEU A 63 -34.76 -0.92 2.33
N SER A 64 -35.69 -0.39 3.11
CA SER A 64 -37.01 -1.02 3.27
C SER A 64 -37.65 -1.09 1.89
N PRO A 65 -38.25 -2.22 1.49
CA PRO A 65 -39.09 -2.23 0.30
C PRO A 65 -40.20 -1.20 0.51
N GLU A 66 -40.36 -0.34 -0.48
CA GLU A 66 -41.38 0.70 -0.53
C GLU A 66 -42.76 0.01 -0.40
N GLN A 67 -43.59 0.48 0.54
CA GLN A 67 -44.97 0.02 0.71
C GLN A 67 -45.89 0.71 -0.28
#